data_AF-A0A127SE65-F1
#
_entry.id   AF-A0A127SE65-F1
#
_cell.length_a   1.000
_cell.length_b   1.000
_cell.length_c   1.000
_cell.angle_alpha   90.00
_cell.angle_beta   90.00
_cell.angle_gamma   90.00
#
_symmetry.space_group_name_H-M   'P 1'
#
loop_
_entity.id
_entity.type
_entity.pdbx_description
1 polymer ?
#
loop_
_entity_poly.entity_id
_entity_poly.type
_entity_poly.pdbx_seq_one_letter_code
_entity_poly.pdbx_strand_id
1 'polypeptide(L)'
;MTNATTLKSIDKNIKMVATSGAKLNKLIHDTAMQIANHAKEHGDCTRALMLAKAMPASMRRTMLVLWFHTFTPIRVMLQNDKVGISKEGTKLYVDWNLEEGDQTPFYELAEQNPEQQPMDIEKILGLIAGLAKRIEKKVEEGAVKPEAVEGAKSLSRALSAIKVEKSKPTNQQADDLDNVALKAVA
;
A
#
# COMPACT_ATOMS: atom_id res chain seq x y z
N MET A 1 16.48 -35.42 -13.14
CA MET A 1 15.11 -35.98 -13.01
C MET A 1 14.15 -35.01 -13.67
N THR A 2 13.58 -35.38 -14.81
CA THR A 2 12.61 -34.58 -15.56
C THR A 2 11.23 -34.75 -14.92
N ASN A 3 10.86 -33.84 -14.01
CA ASN A 3 9.48 -33.77 -13.55
C ASN A 3 8.62 -33.34 -14.75
N ALA A 4 7.90 -34.29 -15.35
CA ALA A 4 6.87 -33.96 -16.33
C ALA A 4 5.89 -32.99 -15.67
N THR A 5 5.83 -31.76 -16.18
CA THR A 5 4.97 -30.67 -15.69
C THR A 5 3.51 -31.01 -16.02
N THR A 6 2.93 -31.94 -15.27
CA THR A 6 1.52 -32.33 -15.42
C THR A 6 0.63 -31.26 -14.80
N LEU A 7 -0.57 -31.05 -15.36
CA LEU A 7 -1.58 -30.16 -14.78
C LEU A 7 -1.83 -30.47 -13.29
N LYS A 8 -1.86 -31.76 -12.93
CA LYS A 8 -2.01 -32.21 -11.53
C LYS A 8 -0.87 -31.72 -10.61
N SER A 9 0.36 -31.65 -11.10
CA SER A 9 1.50 -31.11 -10.33
C SER A 9 1.40 -29.59 -10.17
N ILE A 10 0.90 -28.89 -11.20
CA ILE A 10 0.63 -27.45 -11.15
C ILE A 10 -0.48 -27.15 -10.13
N ASP A 11 -1.61 -27.88 -10.17
CA ASP A 11 -2.73 -27.71 -9.24
C ASP A 11 -2.32 -27.95 -7.78
N LYS A 12 -1.46 -28.95 -7.55
CA LYS A 12 -0.88 -29.21 -6.22
C LYS A 12 -0.05 -28.01 -5.75
N ASN A 13 0.79 -27.46 -6.62
CA ASN A 13 1.60 -26.30 -6.30
C ASN A 13 0.72 -25.06 -6.03
N ILE A 14 -0.34 -24.84 -6.80
CA ILE A 14 -1.30 -23.73 -6.56
C ILE A 14 -1.94 -23.86 -5.17
N LYS A 15 -2.43 -25.05 -4.81
CA LYS A 15 -2.97 -25.31 -3.47
C LYS A 15 -1.95 -25.09 -2.37
N MET A 16 -0.69 -25.49 -2.60
CA MET A 16 0.40 -25.24 -1.66
C MET A 16 0.71 -23.75 -1.51
N VAL A 17 0.72 -22.98 -2.60
CA VAL A 17 0.92 -21.52 -2.55
C VAL A 17 -0.16 -20.85 -1.70
N ALA A 18 -1.42 -21.20 -1.93
CA ALA A 18 -2.55 -20.65 -1.16
C ALA A 18 -2.45 -20.98 0.34
N THR A 19 -2.21 -22.25 0.67
CA THR A 19 -2.15 -22.69 2.08
C THR A 19 -0.89 -22.24 2.81
N SER A 20 0.24 -22.13 2.12
CA SER A 20 1.49 -21.60 2.69
C SER A 20 1.36 -20.12 3.01
N GLY A 21 0.65 -19.35 2.15
CA GLY A 21 0.34 -17.95 2.41
C GLY A 21 -0.44 -17.74 3.70
N ALA A 22 -1.52 -18.52 3.91
CA ALA A 22 -2.33 -18.44 5.13
C ALA A 22 -1.53 -18.78 6.41
N LYS A 23 -0.70 -19.82 6.35
CA LYS A 23 0.17 -20.20 7.49
C LYS A 23 1.20 -19.12 7.81
N LEU A 24 1.82 -18.55 6.77
CA LEU A 24 2.80 -17.48 6.93
C LEU A 24 2.15 -16.21 7.49
N ASN A 25 0.95 -15.86 7.02
CA ASN A 25 0.15 -14.76 7.55
C ASN A 25 -0.11 -14.92 9.05
N LYS A 26 -0.57 -16.11 9.48
CA LYS A 26 -0.78 -16.40 10.90
C LYS A 26 0.51 -16.26 11.70
N LEU A 27 1.61 -16.85 11.23
CA LEU A 27 2.91 -16.77 11.90
C LEU A 27 3.38 -15.32 12.09
N ILE A 28 3.25 -14.49 11.06
CA ILE A 28 3.61 -13.07 11.11
C ILE A 28 2.74 -12.34 12.13
N HIS A 29 1.44 -12.62 12.15
CA HIS A 29 0.51 -11.97 13.08
C HIS A 29 0.75 -12.39 14.53
N ASP A 30 0.89 -13.69 14.80
CA ASP A 30 1.24 -14.21 16.13
C ASP A 30 2.56 -13.56 16.63
N THR A 31 3.53 -13.38 15.73
CA THR A 31 4.80 -12.71 16.05
C THR A 31 4.61 -11.21 16.33
N ALA A 32 3.74 -10.54 15.57
CA ALA A 32 3.41 -9.13 15.80
C ALA A 32 2.72 -8.93 17.17
N MET A 33 1.83 -9.84 17.55
CA MET A 33 1.19 -9.87 18.87
C MET A 33 2.19 -10.07 20.00
N GLN A 34 3.16 -10.97 19.84
CA GLN A 34 4.25 -11.15 20.83
C GLN A 34 5.09 -9.88 20.98
N ILE A 35 5.43 -9.23 19.86
CA ILE A 35 6.18 -7.97 19.87
C ILE A 35 5.38 -6.87 20.57
N ALA A 36 4.09 -6.77 20.31
CA ALA A 36 3.23 -5.76 20.91
C ALA A 36 3.09 -5.96 22.43
N ASN A 37 2.89 -7.20 22.89
CA ASN A 37 2.89 -7.54 24.32
C ASN A 37 4.23 -7.21 24.98
N HIS A 38 5.35 -7.62 24.37
CA HIS A 38 6.68 -7.31 24.88
C HIS A 38 6.94 -5.80 24.96
N ALA A 39 6.52 -5.04 23.94
CA ALA A 39 6.66 -3.58 23.93
C ALA A 39 5.78 -2.90 24.98
N LYS A 40 4.59 -3.45 25.27
CA LYS A 40 3.71 -2.95 26.33
C LYS A 40 4.32 -3.17 27.72
N GLU A 41 4.93 -4.33 27.96
CA GLU A 41 5.50 -4.70 29.26
C GLU A 41 6.88 -4.08 29.51
N HIS A 42 7.71 -4.00 28.47
CA HIS A 42 9.14 -3.66 28.60
C HIS A 42 9.55 -2.39 27.86
N GLY A 43 8.66 -1.78 27.07
CA GLY A 43 8.98 -0.58 26.28
C GLY A 43 9.88 -0.82 25.07
N ASP A 44 10.21 -2.07 24.74
CA ASP A 44 11.05 -2.41 23.57
C ASP A 44 10.17 -2.87 22.39
N CYS A 45 10.19 -2.10 21.30
CA CYS A 45 9.49 -2.42 20.05
C CYS A 45 10.43 -2.64 18.86
N THR A 46 11.74 -2.75 19.08
CA THR A 46 12.77 -2.86 18.02
C THR A 46 12.51 -4.00 17.03
N ARG A 47 11.91 -5.10 17.50
CA ARG A 47 11.60 -6.29 16.69
C ARG A 47 10.48 -6.06 15.68
N ALA A 48 9.66 -5.01 15.84
CA ALA A 48 8.62 -4.68 14.86
C ALA A 48 9.22 -4.29 13.50
N LEU A 49 10.32 -3.53 13.49
CA LEU A 49 11.03 -3.17 12.25
C LEU A 49 11.68 -4.39 11.61
N MET A 50 12.28 -5.28 12.42
CA MET A 50 12.90 -6.51 11.94
C MET A 50 11.86 -7.44 11.29
N LEU A 51 10.71 -7.63 11.93
CA LEU A 51 9.62 -8.43 11.39
C LEU A 51 9.13 -7.86 10.05
N ALA A 52 8.88 -6.55 9.99
CA ALA A 52 8.43 -5.91 8.77
C ALA A 52 9.46 -6.05 7.63
N LYS A 53 10.76 -5.93 7.91
CA LYS A 53 11.82 -6.13 6.91
C LYS A 53 11.95 -7.58 6.44
N ALA A 54 11.69 -8.55 7.31
CA ALA A 54 11.79 -9.97 7.00
C ALA A 54 10.67 -10.48 6.07
N MET A 55 9.54 -9.77 5.99
CA MET A 55 8.45 -10.13 5.07
C MET A 55 8.89 -10.00 3.60
N PRO A 56 8.50 -10.93 2.71
CA PRO A 56 8.71 -10.78 1.26
C PRO A 56 8.16 -9.45 0.71
N ALA A 57 8.76 -8.92 -0.35
CA ALA A 57 8.35 -7.64 -0.94
C ALA A 57 6.90 -7.65 -1.49
N SER A 58 6.42 -8.80 -1.96
CA SER A 58 5.04 -9.00 -2.42
C SER A 58 4.03 -9.24 -1.29
N MET A 59 4.50 -9.39 -0.04
CA MET A 59 3.61 -9.50 1.10
C MET A 59 3.23 -8.10 1.57
N ARG A 60 2.02 -7.98 2.09
CA ARG A 60 1.35 -6.73 2.48
C ARG A 60 2.02 -6.09 3.72
N ARG A 61 3.32 -5.79 3.63
CA ARG A 61 4.20 -5.26 4.68
C ARG A 61 3.69 -3.94 5.23
N THR A 62 3.14 -3.09 4.35
CA THR A 62 2.48 -1.84 4.73
C THR A 62 1.26 -2.07 5.62
N MET A 63 0.55 -3.19 5.45
CA MET A 63 -0.61 -3.54 6.27
C MET A 63 -0.21 -4.04 7.66
N LEU A 64 0.92 -4.74 7.78
CA LEU A 64 1.49 -5.03 9.10
C LEU A 64 1.89 -3.73 9.83
N VAL A 65 2.50 -2.77 9.13
CA VAL A 65 2.84 -1.46 9.70
C VAL A 65 1.57 -0.71 10.12
N LEU A 66 0.54 -0.71 9.28
CA LEU A 66 -0.75 -0.11 9.59
C LEU A 66 -1.40 -0.77 10.80
N TRP A 67 -1.34 -2.09 10.91
CA TRP A 67 -1.86 -2.84 12.06
C TRP A 67 -1.19 -2.37 13.36
N PHE A 68 0.14 -2.26 13.39
CA PHE A 68 0.85 -1.68 14.53
C PHE A 68 0.36 -0.27 14.83
N HIS A 69 0.12 0.55 13.79
CA HIS A 69 -0.30 1.93 13.98
C HIS A 69 -1.72 2.07 14.53
N THR A 70 -2.57 1.09 14.23
CA THR A 70 -4.01 1.09 14.51
C THR A 70 -4.32 0.58 15.92
N PHE A 71 -3.58 -0.43 16.40
CA PHE A 71 -3.89 -1.09 17.67
C PHE A 71 -2.83 -0.86 18.76
N THR A 72 -1.76 -0.15 18.44
CA THR A 72 -0.65 0.09 19.37
C THR A 72 -0.03 1.48 19.19
N PRO A 73 0.71 1.99 20.18
CA PRO A 73 1.51 3.20 20.04
C PRO A 73 2.80 2.98 19.23
N ILE A 74 3.10 1.75 18.77
CA ILE A 74 4.30 1.44 17.99
C ILE A 74 4.25 2.15 16.63
N ARG A 75 5.36 2.77 16.25
CA ARG A 75 5.53 3.47 14.97
C ARG A 75 6.73 2.88 14.23
N VAL A 76 6.45 2.06 13.24
CA VAL A 76 7.45 1.54 12.30
C VAL A 76 7.55 2.48 11.09
N MET A 77 8.75 2.97 10.78
CA MET A 77 9.05 3.80 9.61
C MET A 77 10.07 3.09 8.72
N LEU A 78 9.58 2.28 7.78
CA LEU A 78 10.42 1.44 6.91
C LEU A 78 11.41 2.23 6.04
N GLN A 79 11.04 3.42 5.58
CA GLN A 79 11.90 4.24 4.71
C GLN A 79 13.11 4.82 5.45
N ASN A 80 12.97 5.03 6.76
CA ASN A 80 13.98 5.71 7.58
C ASN A 80 14.67 4.75 8.56
N ASP A 81 14.35 3.45 8.50
CA ASP A 81 14.85 2.44 9.42
C ASP A 81 14.68 2.80 10.90
N LYS A 82 13.53 3.42 11.21
CA LYS A 82 13.20 3.85 12.57
C LYS A 82 12.01 3.08 13.11
N VAL A 83 12.07 2.81 14.41
CA VAL A 83 10.96 2.28 15.18
C VAL A 83 10.96 2.91 16.57
N GLY A 84 9.77 3.13 17.12
CA GLY A 84 9.62 3.68 18.46
C GLY A 84 8.19 3.58 18.96
N ILE A 85 8.01 3.90 20.23
CA ILE A 85 6.71 3.98 20.89
C ILE A 85 6.33 5.46 21.00
N SER A 86 5.16 5.81 20.49
CA SER A 86 4.65 7.18 20.62
C SER A 86 4.41 7.49 22.10
N LYS A 87 4.72 8.71 22.51
CA LYS A 87 4.44 9.17 23.87
C LYS A 87 2.95 9.46 24.03
N GLU A 88 2.41 9.12 25.19
CA GLU A 88 1.03 9.42 25.56
C GLU A 88 0.73 10.92 25.44
N GLY A 89 -0.49 11.27 25.03
CA GLY A 89 -0.91 12.65 24.78
C GLY A 89 -0.46 13.25 23.45
N THR A 90 0.36 12.56 22.66
CA THR A 90 0.68 13.00 21.29
C THR A 90 -0.44 12.61 20.31
N LYS A 91 -0.62 13.38 19.24
CA LYS A 91 -1.58 13.06 18.16
C LYS A 91 -1.37 11.68 17.54
N LEU A 92 -0.14 11.17 17.62
CA LEU A 92 0.24 9.87 17.09
C LEU A 92 0.16 8.76 18.14
N TYR A 93 -0.27 9.04 19.37
CA TYR A 93 -0.48 8.00 20.36
C TYR A 93 -1.77 7.23 20.09
N VAL A 94 -1.72 5.93 20.31
CA VAL A 94 -2.86 5.01 20.23
C VAL A 94 -2.71 4.06 21.42
N ASP A 95 -3.81 3.79 22.10
CA ASP A 95 -3.85 2.88 23.25
C ASP A 95 -3.48 1.44 22.83
N TRP A 96 -3.05 0.64 23.81
CA TRP A 96 -2.71 -0.77 23.59
C TRP A 96 -3.97 -1.65 23.46
N ASN A 97 -4.58 -1.63 22.28
CA ASN A 97 -5.82 -2.35 21.95
C ASN A 97 -5.54 -3.76 21.39
N LEU A 98 -4.82 -4.59 22.17
CA LEU A 98 -4.31 -5.87 21.68
C LEU A 98 -5.39 -6.93 21.46
N GLU A 99 -6.48 -6.90 22.24
CA GLU A 99 -7.60 -7.82 22.06
C GLU A 99 -8.28 -7.60 20.70
N GLU A 100 -8.59 -6.34 20.36
CA GLU A 100 -9.12 -5.97 19.05
C GLU A 100 -8.13 -6.25 17.92
N GLY A 101 -6.84 -6.02 18.17
CA GLY A 101 -5.76 -6.31 17.24
C GLY A 101 -5.64 -7.80 16.89
N ASP A 102 -5.85 -8.70 17.85
CA ASP A 102 -5.85 -10.16 17.66
C ASP A 102 -7.07 -10.62 16.83
N GLN A 103 -8.23 -9.97 17.06
CA GLN A 103 -9.45 -10.22 16.29
C GLN A 103 -9.43 -9.57 14.90
N THR A 104 -8.50 -8.65 14.65
CA THR A 104 -8.35 -7.96 13.36
C THR A 104 -6.94 -8.13 12.80
N PRO A 105 -6.56 -9.33 12.33
CA PRO A 105 -5.22 -9.58 11.82
C PRO A 105 -4.82 -8.67 10.66
N PHE A 106 -3.53 -8.39 10.53
CA PHE A 106 -3.02 -7.47 9.49
C PHE A 106 -3.42 -7.89 8.06
N TYR A 107 -3.58 -9.20 7.82
CA TYR A 107 -3.94 -9.73 6.51
C TYR A 107 -5.44 -9.58 6.20
N GLU A 108 -6.30 -9.45 7.20
CA GLU A 108 -7.74 -9.13 7.04
C GLU A 108 -7.96 -7.62 6.86
N LEU A 109 -7.23 -6.79 7.61
CA LEU A 109 -7.13 -5.34 7.37
C LEU A 109 -6.75 -5.04 5.93
N ALA A 110 -5.92 -5.89 5.35
CA ALA A 110 -5.45 -5.76 4.00
C ALA A 110 -6.46 -6.17 2.91
N GLU A 111 -7.44 -7.01 3.24
CA GLU A 111 -8.58 -7.28 2.34
C GLU A 111 -9.51 -6.08 2.25
N GLN A 112 -9.59 -5.30 3.34
CA GLN A 112 -10.36 -4.05 3.41
C GLN A 112 -9.60 -2.84 2.82
N ASN A 113 -8.29 -2.97 2.60
CA ASN A 113 -7.41 -1.97 2.00
C ASN A 113 -6.75 -2.55 0.72
N PRO A 114 -7.51 -2.74 -0.37
CA PRO A 114 -6.97 -3.33 -1.60
C PRO A 114 -5.76 -2.53 -2.09
N GLU A 115 -4.76 -3.25 -2.60
CA GLU A 115 -3.57 -2.64 -3.20
C GLU A 115 -3.98 -1.54 -4.17
N GLN A 116 -3.31 -0.38 -4.09
CA GLN A 116 -3.57 0.73 -4.99
C GLN A 116 -3.36 0.24 -6.41
N GLN A 117 -4.46 0.09 -7.14
CA GLN A 117 -4.42 -0.25 -8.55
C GLN A 117 -3.58 0.79 -9.29
N PRO A 118 -2.82 0.40 -10.33
CA PRO A 118 -2.13 1.34 -11.19
C PRO A 118 -3.07 2.50 -11.57
N MET A 119 -2.59 3.73 -11.38
CA MET A 119 -3.38 4.92 -11.72
C MET A 119 -3.53 4.99 -13.24
N ASP A 120 -4.75 4.76 -13.72
CA ASP A 120 -5.14 5.04 -15.09
C ASP A 120 -5.34 6.55 -15.31
N ILE A 121 -5.34 6.97 -16.57
CA ILE A 121 -5.48 8.38 -16.96
C ILE A 121 -6.80 8.95 -16.43
N GLU A 122 -7.86 8.15 -16.44
CA GLU A 122 -9.19 8.53 -15.95
C GLU A 122 -9.16 8.89 -14.44
N LYS A 123 -8.48 8.08 -13.62
CA LYS A 123 -8.30 8.37 -12.19
C LYS A 123 -7.43 9.59 -11.95
N ILE A 124 -6.37 9.79 -12.73
CA ILE A 124 -5.51 10.98 -12.63
C ILE A 124 -6.32 12.24 -12.94
N LEU A 125 -7.13 12.22 -14.01
CA LEU A 125 -8.04 13.31 -14.35
C LEU A 125 -9.08 13.56 -13.25
N GLY A 126 -9.63 12.49 -12.66
CA GLY A 126 -10.55 12.59 -11.52
C GLY A 126 -9.91 13.23 -10.28
N LEU A 127 -8.65 12.92 -9.99
CA LEU A 127 -7.89 13.52 -8.88
C LEU A 127 -7.63 15.01 -9.11
N ILE A 128 -7.23 15.39 -10.32
CA ILE A 128 -7.01 16.80 -10.72
C ILE A 128 -8.32 17.59 -10.57
N ALA A 129 -9.43 17.06 -11.08
CA ALA A 129 -10.74 17.69 -10.97
C ALA A 129 -11.21 17.80 -9.50
N GLY A 130 -10.99 16.76 -8.70
CA GLY A 130 -11.31 16.77 -7.28
C GLY A 130 -10.48 17.79 -6.49
N LEU A 131 -9.20 17.97 -6.85
CA LEU A 131 -8.33 18.96 -6.23
C LEU A 131 -8.78 20.38 -6.53
N ALA A 132 -9.14 20.68 -7.79
CA ALA A 132 -9.68 21.98 -8.17
C ALA A 132 -10.93 22.34 -7.33
N LYS A 133 -11.91 21.43 -7.26
CA LYS A 133 -13.13 21.62 -6.45
C LYS A 133 -12.85 21.86 -4.96
N ARG A 134 -11.85 21.18 -4.39
CA ARG A 134 -11.47 21.39 -2.98
C ARG A 134 -10.85 22.76 -2.75
N ILE A 135 -10.09 23.27 -3.71
CA ILE A 135 -9.50 24.61 -3.64
C ILE A 135 -10.62 25.66 -3.71
N GLU A 136 -11.56 25.53 -4.65
CA GLU A 136 -12.75 26.38 -4.73
C GLU A 136 -13.53 26.43 -3.42
N LYS A 137 -13.88 25.25 -2.88
CA LYS A 137 -14.62 25.15 -1.62
C LYS A 137 -13.90 25.85 -0.46
N LYS A 138 -12.57 25.69 -0.34
CA LYS A 138 -11.80 26.36 0.71
C LYS A 138 -11.75 27.89 0.55
N VAL A 139 -11.79 28.39 -0.69
CA VAL A 139 -11.89 29.83 -0.95
C VAL A 139 -13.26 30.35 -0.54
N GLU A 140 -14.34 29.64 -0.89
CA GLU A 140 -15.72 30.00 -0.51
C GLU A 140 -15.91 29.99 1.00
N GLU A 141 -15.34 29.01 1.70
CA GLU A 141 -15.41 28.89 3.16
C GLU A 141 -14.49 29.87 3.91
N GLY A 142 -13.71 30.71 3.20
CA GLY A 142 -12.75 31.62 3.83
C GLY A 142 -11.58 30.91 4.53
N ALA A 143 -11.35 29.63 4.24
CA ALA A 143 -10.29 28.81 4.81
C ALA A 143 -8.91 29.04 4.14
N VAL A 144 -8.82 30.01 3.24
CA VAL A 144 -7.59 30.45 2.57
C VAL A 144 -7.22 31.83 3.09
N LYS A 145 -5.94 32.04 3.41
CA LYS A 145 -5.43 33.34 3.85
C LYS A 145 -5.74 34.42 2.79
N PRO A 146 -6.15 35.64 3.18
CA PRO A 146 -6.57 36.68 2.23
C PRO A 146 -5.57 36.94 1.10
N GLU A 147 -4.28 36.97 1.40
CA GLU A 147 -3.19 37.18 0.44
C GLU A 147 -3.02 36.05 -0.59
N ALA A 148 -3.57 34.86 -0.31
CA ALA A 148 -3.47 33.67 -1.16
C ALA A 148 -4.74 33.38 -1.95
N VAL A 149 -5.84 34.13 -1.75
CA VAL A 149 -7.15 33.85 -2.38
C VAL A 149 -7.07 33.91 -3.90
N GLU A 150 -6.45 34.93 -4.48
CA GLU A 150 -6.33 35.05 -5.94
C GLU A 150 -5.43 33.97 -6.54
N GLY A 151 -4.34 33.61 -5.83
CA GLY A 151 -3.51 32.48 -6.21
C GLY A 151 -4.27 31.16 -6.20
N ALA A 152 -5.09 30.92 -5.18
CA ALA A 152 -5.94 29.73 -5.05
C ALA A 152 -6.99 29.66 -6.17
N LYS A 153 -7.67 30.77 -6.50
CA LYS A 153 -8.60 30.84 -7.63
C LYS A 153 -7.91 30.61 -8.98
N SER A 154 -6.70 31.13 -9.15
CA SER A 154 -5.91 30.91 -10.36
C SER A 154 -5.53 29.43 -10.51
N LEU A 155 -5.07 28.81 -9.42
CA LEU A 155 -4.72 27.40 -9.40
C LEU A 155 -5.93 26.48 -9.66
N SER A 156 -7.09 26.76 -9.05
CA SER A 156 -8.30 25.98 -9.33
C SER A 156 -8.68 26.02 -10.81
N ARG A 157 -8.65 27.21 -11.43
CA ARG A 157 -8.93 27.38 -12.85
C ARG A 157 -7.93 26.62 -13.73
N ALA A 158 -6.64 26.70 -13.42
CA ALA A 158 -5.60 25.99 -14.17
C ALA A 158 -5.80 24.47 -14.11
N LEU A 159 -6.11 23.92 -12.93
CA LEU A 159 -6.37 22.50 -12.74
C LEU A 159 -7.64 22.04 -13.47
N SER A 160 -8.72 22.83 -13.40
CA SER A 160 -9.98 22.56 -14.10
C SER A 160 -9.86 22.64 -15.63
N ALA A 161 -8.85 23.36 -16.15
CA ALA A 161 -8.63 23.53 -17.57
C ALA A 161 -7.76 22.43 -18.21
N ILE A 162 -7.17 21.53 -17.42
CA ILE A 162 -6.33 20.43 -17.93
C ILE A 162 -7.18 19.50 -18.81
N LYS A 163 -6.84 19.45 -20.10
CA LYS A 163 -7.36 18.48 -21.07
C LYS A 163 -6.23 17.59 -21.53
N VAL A 164 -6.47 16.29 -21.55
CA VAL A 164 -5.51 15.31 -22.10
C VAL A 164 -6.03 14.84 -23.45
N GLU A 165 -5.21 15.00 -24.49
CA GLU A 165 -5.50 14.40 -25.79
C GLU A 165 -5.30 12.88 -25.68
N LYS A 166 -6.32 12.11 -26.06
CA LYS A 166 -6.18 10.66 -26.20
C LYS A 166 -5.28 10.41 -27.41
N SER A 167 -4.03 10.00 -27.19
CA SER A 167 -3.24 9.44 -28.28
C SER A 167 -3.92 8.15 -28.75
N LYS A 168 -4.10 8.00 -30.07
CA LYS A 168 -4.49 6.71 -30.64
C LYS A 168 -3.41 5.70 -30.27
N PRO A 169 -3.76 4.46 -29.90
CA PRO A 169 -2.75 3.43 -29.69
C PRO A 169 -2.03 3.20 -31.02
N THR A 170 -0.77 3.65 -31.10
CA THR A 170 0.14 3.15 -32.14
C THR A 170 0.44 1.72 -31.75
N ASN A 171 -0.19 0.78 -32.44
CA ASN A 171 0.02 -0.65 -32.23
C ASN A 171 1.45 -1.00 -32.69
N GLN A 172 2.45 -0.77 -31.83
CA GLN A 172 3.85 -1.16 -32.06
C GLN A 172 4.17 -2.58 -31.53
N GLN A 173 3.16 -3.37 -31.14
CA GLN A 173 3.34 -4.73 -30.61
C GLN A 173 2.97 -5.85 -31.60
N ALA A 174 3.05 -5.60 -32.91
CA ALA A 174 2.91 -6.66 -33.91
C ALA A 174 4.21 -6.98 -34.69
N ASP A 175 5.14 -6.02 -34.86
CA ASP A 175 6.29 -6.21 -35.76
C ASP A 175 7.52 -6.90 -35.13
N ASP A 176 7.59 -7.02 -33.80
CA ASP A 176 8.76 -7.62 -33.13
C ASP A 176 8.69 -9.15 -32.96
N LEU A 177 7.52 -9.77 -33.16
CA LEU A 177 7.38 -11.23 -33.08
C LEU A 177 7.66 -11.93 -34.42
N ASP A 178 7.40 -11.26 -35.56
CA ASP A 178 7.68 -11.84 -36.88
C ASP A 178 9.17 -11.69 -37.27
N ASN A 179 9.89 -10.70 -36.74
CA ASN A 179 11.30 -10.48 -37.07
C ASN A 179 12.28 -11.38 -36.27
N VAL A 180 11.82 -11.95 -35.14
CA VAL A 180 12.58 -12.97 -34.40
C VAL A 180 12.41 -14.35 -35.03
N ALA A 181 11.22 -14.65 -35.60
CA ALA A 181 10.95 -15.92 -36.26
C ALA A 181 11.73 -16.08 -37.60
N LEU A 182 11.99 -14.99 -38.33
CA LEU A 182 12.71 -15.04 -39.62
C LEU A 182 14.25 -15.09 -39.49
N LYS A 183 14.82 -14.74 -38.33
CA LYS A 183 16.28 -14.84 -38.09
C LYS A 183 16.72 -16.15 -37.44
N ALA A 184 15.79 -17.03 -37.08
CA ALA A 184 16.08 -18.33 -36.47
C ALA A 184 16.07 -19.50 -37.49
N VAL A 185 15.81 -19.24 -38.78
CA VAL A 185 15.70 -20.29 -39.83
C VAL A 185 16.48 -19.94 -41.11
N ALA A 186 17.56 -19.14 -41.00
CA ALA A 186 18.49 -18.88 -42.11
C ALA A 186 19.90 -19.37 -41.76
#